data_AF-A0A970H9P1-F1
#
_entry.id   AF-A0A970H9P1-F1
#
_cell.length_a   1.000
_cell.length_b   1.000
_cell.length_c   1.000
_cell.angle_alpha   90.00
_cell.angle_beta   90.00
_cell.angle_gamma   90.00
#
_symmetry.space_group_name_H-M   'P 1'
#
loop_
_entity.id
_entity.type
_entity.pdbx_description
1 polymer ?
#
loop_
_entity_poly.entity_id
_entity_poly.type
_entity_poly.pdbx_seq_one_letter_code
_entity_poly.pdbx_strand_id
1 'polypeptide(L)'
;MEVAAGDDLAARLAAAAPGDAFCLAPGRYQGPFQIGAGVTLWGPREASLVSTGTGNTVVLTGDGPRLLGLTVDGSGSRYDLQDAAVHVNAAAGALVS
;
A
#
# COMPACT_ATOMS: atom_id res chain seq x y z
N MET A 1 4.85 -3.57 -13.67
CA MET A 1 5.02 -5.03 -13.51
C MET A 1 3.80 -5.61 -12.82
N GLU A 2 3.37 -6.82 -13.18
CA GLU A 2 2.26 -7.49 -12.50
C GLU A 2 2.75 -8.25 -11.26
N VAL A 3 1.94 -8.25 -10.20
CA VAL A 3 2.19 -8.96 -8.93
C VAL A 3 0.97 -9.82 -8.66
N ALA A 4 1.18 -11.13 -8.52
CA ALA A 4 0.11 -12.06 -8.21
C ALA A 4 -0.14 -12.13 -6.69
N ALA A 5 -1.36 -12.47 -6.28
CA ALA A 5 -1.63 -12.77 -4.89
C ALA A 5 -0.82 -14.00 -4.45
N GLY A 6 0.01 -13.83 -3.42
CA GLY A 6 0.98 -14.84 -2.96
C GLY A 6 2.43 -14.52 -3.33
N ASP A 7 2.68 -13.58 -4.24
CA ASP A 7 4.01 -12.99 -4.42
C ASP A 7 4.40 -12.15 -3.20
N ASP A 8 5.69 -12.03 -2.95
CA ASP A 8 6.24 -11.15 -1.91
C ASP A 8 6.19 -9.68 -2.37
N LEU A 9 5.01 -9.08 -2.24
CA LEU A 9 4.79 -7.66 -2.54
C LEU A 9 5.66 -6.75 -1.68
N ALA A 10 5.90 -7.10 -0.41
CA ALA A 10 6.69 -6.29 0.50
C ALA A 10 8.16 -6.20 0.05
N ALA A 11 8.75 -7.34 -0.33
CA ALA A 11 10.12 -7.36 -0.89
C ALA A 11 10.22 -6.57 -2.19
N ARG A 12 9.21 -6.66 -3.07
CA ARG A 12 9.19 -5.90 -4.33
C ARG A 12 9.10 -4.39 -4.09
N LEU A 13 8.25 -3.95 -3.17
CA LEU A 13 8.15 -2.53 -2.79
C LEU A 13 9.42 -2.03 -2.10
N ALA A 14 10.09 -2.86 -1.29
CA ALA A 14 11.35 -2.51 -0.65
C ALA A 14 12.52 -2.33 -1.65
N ALA A 15 12.48 -3.07 -2.77
CA ALA A 15 13.46 -2.98 -3.85
C ALA A 15 13.08 -1.95 -4.93
N ALA A 16 11.92 -1.29 -4.81
CA ALA A 16 11.40 -0.39 -5.82
C ALA A 16 12.21 0.92 -5.92
N ALA A 17 12.44 1.38 -7.14
CA ALA A 17 13.01 2.68 -7.44
C ALA A 17 11.91 3.71 -7.76
N PRO A 18 12.17 5.02 -7.59
CA PRO A 18 11.24 6.05 -8.04
C PRO A 18 10.91 5.90 -9.53
N GLY A 19 9.62 5.93 -9.86
CA GLY A 19 9.11 5.67 -11.20
C GLY A 19 8.59 4.24 -11.42
N ASP A 20 8.87 3.31 -10.51
CA ASP A 20 8.36 1.95 -10.60
C ASP A 20 6.84 1.89 -10.41
N ALA A 21 6.20 1.02 -11.19
CA ALA A 21 4.77 0.78 -11.14
C ALA A 21 4.46 -0.71 -10.98
N PHE A 22 3.69 -1.04 -9.95
CA PHE A 22 3.24 -2.39 -9.60
C PHE A 22 1.72 -2.49 -9.80
N CYS A 23 1.31 -3.40 -10.66
CA CYS A 23 -0.09 -3.76 -10.89
C CYS A 23 -0.41 -5.00 -10.07
N LEU A 24 -1.33 -4.91 -9.13
CA LEU A 24 -1.80 -6.05 -8.36
C LEU A 24 -2.88 -6.80 -9.14
N ALA A 25 -2.70 -8.10 -9.29
CA ALA A 25 -3.79 -8.98 -9.71
C ALA A 25 -4.86 -9.05 -8.61
N PRO A 26 -6.13 -9.36 -8.94
CA PRO A 26 -7.17 -9.66 -7.96
C PRO A 26 -6.69 -10.66 -6.91
N GLY A 27 -6.99 -10.38 -5.64
CA GLY A 27 -6.63 -11.26 -4.53
C GLY A 27 -6.26 -10.51 -3.26
N ARG A 28 -5.79 -11.27 -2.27
CA ARG A 28 -5.51 -10.75 -0.93
C ARG A 28 -4.00 -10.68 -0.68
N TYR A 29 -3.54 -9.50 -0.30
CA TYR A 29 -2.14 -9.22 0.03
C TYR A 29 -2.06 -8.90 1.52
N GLN A 30 -1.31 -9.69 2.28
CA GLN A 30 -1.15 -9.50 3.72
C GLN A 30 0.09 -8.63 4.00
N GLY A 31 -0.12 -7.51 4.67
CA GLY A 31 0.91 -6.49 4.95
C GLY A 31 0.96 -6.10 6.42
N PRO A 32 1.97 -5.31 6.80
CA PRO A 32 2.03 -3.90 6.38
C PRO A 32 2.80 -3.67 5.09
N PHE A 33 2.42 -2.62 4.34
CA PHE A 33 3.07 -2.21 3.09
C PHE A 33 3.63 -0.80 3.19
N GLN A 34 4.86 -0.60 2.72
CA GLN A 34 5.46 0.72 2.59
C GLN A 34 5.68 1.05 1.12
N ILE A 35 5.17 2.19 0.67
CA ILE A 35 5.28 2.67 -0.71
C ILE A 35 6.14 3.93 -0.70
N GLY A 36 7.33 3.82 -1.31
CA GLY A 36 8.31 4.90 -1.33
C GLY A 36 8.03 5.97 -2.39
N ALA A 37 8.87 7.00 -2.38
CA ALA A 37 8.77 8.16 -3.26
C ALA A 37 8.73 7.76 -4.75
N GLY A 38 7.79 8.35 -5.49
CA GLY A 38 7.62 8.12 -6.92
C GLY A 38 7.15 6.70 -7.31
N VAL A 39 6.85 5.82 -6.36
CA VAL A 39 6.34 4.47 -6.63
C VAL A 39 4.82 4.51 -6.81
N THR A 40 4.33 3.80 -7.82
CA THR A 40 2.90 3.63 -8.08
C THR A 40 2.48 2.19 -7.80
N LEU A 41 1.57 2.01 -6.85
CA LEU A 41 0.87 0.75 -6.62
C LEU A 41 -0.58 0.90 -7.09
N TRP A 42 -1.02 0.03 -7.99
CA TRP A 42 -2.35 0.10 -8.56
C TRP A 42 -2.93 -1.27 -8.84
N GLY A 43 -4.23 -1.35 -9.02
CA GLY A 43 -4.91 -2.60 -9.36
C GLY A 43 -6.43 -2.43 -9.33
N PRO A 44 -7.16 -3.54 -9.54
CA PRO A 44 -8.61 -3.53 -9.48
C PRO A 44 -9.09 -3.59 -8.02
N ARG A 45 -10.38 -3.31 -7.76
CA ARG A 45 -10.93 -3.27 -6.38
C ARG A 45 -10.88 -4.61 -5.69
N GLU A 46 -10.81 -5.69 -6.45
CA GLU A 46 -10.67 -7.06 -6.01
C GLU A 46 -9.25 -7.37 -5.47
N ALA A 47 -8.30 -6.46 -5.63
CA ALA A 47 -7.00 -6.52 -4.95
C ALA A 47 -7.09 -5.81 -3.60
N SER A 48 -7.05 -6.62 -2.53
CA SER A 48 -7.22 -6.17 -1.15
C SER A 48 -5.90 -6.22 -0.38
N LEU A 49 -5.45 -5.06 0.10
CA LEU A 49 -4.34 -4.92 1.04
C LEU A 49 -4.89 -5.06 2.46
N VAL A 50 -4.46 -6.08 3.20
CA VAL A 50 -5.02 -6.42 4.51
C VAL A 50 -3.95 -6.46 5.59
N SER A 51 -4.18 -5.80 6.72
CA SER A 51 -3.30 -5.92 7.90
C SER A 51 -3.85 -6.89 8.94
N THR A 52 -3.01 -7.29 9.89
CA THR A 52 -3.36 -8.14 11.04
C THR A 52 -4.03 -7.35 12.19
N GLY A 53 -4.41 -6.09 11.95
CA GLY A 53 -5.15 -5.27 12.92
C GLY A 53 -4.29 -4.58 13.99
N THR A 54 -2.97 -4.51 13.80
CA THR A 54 -2.06 -3.71 14.65
C THR A 54 -1.22 -2.80 13.76
N GLY A 55 -1.25 -1.48 13.98
CA GLY A 55 -0.52 -0.49 13.19
C GLY A 55 -1.15 -0.18 11.82
N ASN A 56 -0.38 0.45 10.94
CA ASN A 56 -0.84 0.91 9.63
C ASN A 56 -0.77 -0.19 8.56
N THR A 57 -1.82 -0.33 7.75
CA THR A 57 -1.84 -1.30 6.64
C THR A 57 -0.98 -0.86 5.47
N VAL A 58 -1.07 0.42 5.11
CA VAL A 58 -0.25 1.02 4.05
C VAL A 58 0.37 2.32 4.58
N VAL A 59 1.66 2.49 4.36
CA VAL A 59 2.40 3.71 4.66
C VAL A 59 2.98 4.26 3.36
N LEU A 60 2.59 5.48 3.00
CA LEU A 60 3.14 6.21 1.86
C LEU A 60 4.25 7.13 2.36
N THR A 61 5.46 7.03 1.82
CA THR A 61 6.63 7.82 2.26
C THR A 61 7.29 8.57 1.12
N GLY A 62 7.84 9.75 1.44
CA GLY A 62 8.56 10.60 0.48
C GLY A 62 7.64 11.25 -0.55
N ASP A 63 8.19 11.70 -1.68
CA ASP A 63 7.45 12.58 -2.61
C ASP A 63 6.75 11.79 -3.71
N GLY A 64 5.46 12.10 -3.90
CA GLY A 64 4.64 11.57 -4.99
C GLY A 64 4.35 10.06 -5.03
N PRO A 65 4.26 9.32 -3.90
CA PRO A 65 3.74 7.95 -3.94
C PRO A 65 2.27 7.93 -4.38
N ARG A 66 1.86 6.87 -5.09
CA ARG A 66 0.51 6.72 -5.65
C ARG A 66 -0.09 5.35 -5.30
N LEU A 67 -1.34 5.36 -4.83
CA LEU A 67 -2.14 4.18 -4.52
C LEU A 67 -3.50 4.28 -5.23
N LEU A 68 -3.78 3.40 -6.20
CA LEU A 68 -4.91 3.57 -7.14
C LEU A 68 -5.77 2.32 -7.30
N GLY A 69 -7.08 2.45 -7.13
CA GLY A 69 -8.08 1.45 -7.52
C GLY A 69 -8.16 0.22 -6.61
N LEU A 70 -7.38 0.18 -5.53
CA LEU A 70 -7.25 -0.95 -4.62
C LEU A 70 -8.21 -0.85 -3.43
N THR A 71 -8.52 -1.99 -2.82
CA THR A 71 -9.18 -2.05 -1.51
C THR A 71 -8.13 -2.11 -0.41
N VAL A 72 -8.27 -1.28 0.63
CA VAL A 72 -7.42 -1.35 1.82
C VAL A 72 -8.29 -1.68 3.03
N ASP A 73 -8.03 -2.82 3.65
CA ASP A 73 -8.75 -3.33 4.81
C ASP A 73 -7.79 -3.39 6.01
N GLY A 74 -7.95 -2.46 6.95
CA GLY A 74 -6.93 -2.18 7.95
C GLY A 74 -7.43 -1.81 9.33
N SER A 75 -8.74 -1.85 9.58
CA SER A 75 -9.28 -1.39 10.85
C SER A 75 -9.06 -2.43 11.94
N GLY A 76 -7.91 -2.35 12.61
CA GLY A 76 -7.80 -2.81 13.98
C GLY A 76 -8.92 -2.18 14.82
N SER A 77 -9.54 -2.94 15.71
CA SER A 77 -10.66 -2.53 16.55
C SER A 77 -10.27 -1.55 17.69
N ARG A 78 -9.18 -0.79 17.53
CA ARG A 78 -8.59 0.11 18.52
C ARG A 78 -8.52 1.52 17.96
N TYR A 79 -9.35 2.41 18.52
CA TYR A 79 -9.51 3.82 18.12
C TYR A 79 -8.60 4.77 18.93
N ASP A 80 -7.66 4.25 19.71
CA ASP A 80 -6.83 4.98 20.68
C ASP A 80 -5.40 5.27 20.21
N LEU A 81 -4.93 4.63 19.14
CA LEU A 81 -3.68 4.92 18.44
C LEU A 81 -3.99 5.43 17.03
N GLN A 82 -3.06 6.13 16.39
CA GLN A 82 -3.18 6.65 15.00
C GLN A 82 -3.20 5.52 13.93
N ASP A 83 -3.95 4.47 14.20
CA ASP A 83 -4.12 3.32 13.33
C ASP A 83 -5.03 3.72 12.16
N ALA A 84 -4.40 3.91 11.02
CA ALA A 84 -5.08 4.24 9.76
C ALA A 84 -4.85 3.12 8.75
N ALA A 85 -5.89 2.80 7.96
CA ALA A 85 -5.77 1.91 6.81
C ALA A 85 -4.69 2.43 5.83
N VAL A 86 -4.62 3.74 5.62
CA VAL A 86 -3.55 4.39 4.84
C VAL A 86 -2.97 5.54 5.67
N HIS A 87 -1.67 5.49 5.93
CA HIS A 87 -0.91 6.56 6.58
C HIS A 87 -0.06 7.27 5.53
N VAL A 88 -0.19 8.60 5.45
CA VAL A 88 0.57 9.41 4.49
C VAL A 88 1.64 10.20 5.25
N ASN A 89 2.89 9.83 5.04
CA ASN A 89 4.07 10.57 5.51
C ASN A 89 4.89 11.04 4.29
N ALA A 90 4.23 11.84 3.44
CA ALA A 90 4.79 12.36 2.19
C ALA A 90 5.02 13.87 2.32
N ALA A 91 6.20 14.35 1.92
CA ALA A 91 6.58 15.76 2.06
C ALA A 91 5.97 16.66 0.96
N ALA A 92 5.82 16.15 -0.27
CA ALA A 92 5.23 16.86 -1.42
C ALA A 92 3.85 16.32 -1.85
N GLY A 93 3.17 15.55 -0.99
CA GLY A 93 1.82 15.02 -1.23
C GLY A 93 1.78 13.60 -1.83
N ALA A 94 0.64 12.95 -1.68
CA ALA A 94 0.34 11.60 -2.17
C ALA A 94 -1.01 11.56 -2.87
N LEU A 95 -1.20 10.64 -3.82
CA LEU A 95 -2.50 10.44 -4.49
C LEU A 95 -3.09 9.09 -4.09
N VAL A 96 -4.32 9.14 -3.56
CA VAL A 96 -5.12 7.98 -3.15
C VAL A 96 -6.50 8.10 -3.81
N SER A 97 -6.87 7.13 -4.64
CA SER A 97 -8.15 7.14 -5.39
C SER A 97 -8.72 5.75 -5.65
#